data_AF-A0A9D9SCA3-F1
#
_entry.id   AF-A0A9D9SCA3-F1
#
_cell.length_a   1.000
_cell.length_b   1.000
_cell.length_c   1.000
_cell.angle_alpha   90.00
_cell.angle_beta   90.00
_cell.angle_gamma   90.00
#
_symmetry.space_group_name_H-M   'P 1'
#
loop_
_entity.id
_entity.type
_entity.pdbx_description
1 polymer ?
#
loop_
_entity_poly.entity_id
_entity_poly.type
_entity_poly.pdbx_seq_one_letter_code
_entity_poly.pdbx_strand_id
1 'polypeptide(L)'
;MAKGKAKVKGCWSCGAEIRPDTQFCYSCGKPLAGPIESVITENAIAETDTSTEVNESLVDLERALGAQFPPEGDPKAKLTAAAAQRRTARRGTRKQTEVVWEPVDDGANRLYFLIVLLIFVVASVLVYFTVFSK
;
A
#
# COMPACT_ATOMS: atom_id res chain seq x y z
N MET A 1 -30.73 -2.00 40.07
CA MET A 1 -31.47 -2.74 39.02
C MET A 1 -32.54 -1.81 38.45
N ALA A 2 -32.28 -1.14 37.32
CA ALA A 2 -33.29 -0.38 36.59
C ALA A 2 -33.10 -0.67 35.09
N LYS A 3 -33.90 -1.61 34.58
CA LYS A 3 -33.96 -1.99 33.16
C LYS A 3 -34.69 -0.88 32.39
N GLY A 4 -33.94 -0.05 31.67
CA GLY A 4 -34.49 0.84 30.64
C GLY A 4 -34.79 0.03 29.38
N LYS A 5 -36.04 0.00 28.95
CA LYS A 5 -36.48 -0.76 27.77
C LYS A 5 -36.06 -0.05 26.48
N ALA A 6 -35.05 -0.56 25.79
CA ALA A 6 -34.75 -0.11 24.43
C ALA A 6 -35.72 -0.76 23.43
N LYS A 7 -36.70 0.02 22.94
CA LYS A 7 -37.50 -0.37 21.77
C LYS A 7 -36.60 -0.29 20.54
N VAL A 8 -36.39 -1.42 19.88
CA VAL A 8 -35.75 -1.49 18.56
C VAL A 8 -36.60 -0.66 17.58
N LYS A 9 -36.05 0.46 17.12
CA LYS A 9 -36.60 1.28 16.04
C LYS A 9 -35.42 1.69 15.15
N GLY A 10 -35.56 1.47 13.84
CA GLY A 10 -34.55 1.89 12.87
C GLY A 10 -34.28 3.39 12.93
N CYS A 11 -33.18 3.82 12.31
CA CYS A 11 -32.78 5.21 12.26
C CYS A 11 -33.88 6.08 11.62
N TRP A 12 -34.31 7.13 12.31
CA TRP A 12 -35.21 8.13 11.73
C TRP A 12 -34.65 8.88 10.51
N SER A 13 -33.32 8.94 10.35
CA SER A 13 -32.69 9.72 9.27
C SER A 13 -32.27 8.89 8.08
N CYS A 14 -31.95 7.60 8.25
CA CYS A 14 -31.49 6.74 7.14
C CYS A 14 -32.19 5.38 7.07
N GLY A 15 -33.10 5.07 8.00
CA GLY A 15 -33.83 3.81 8.03
C GLY A 15 -33.01 2.58 8.46
N ALA A 16 -31.69 2.72 8.63
CA ALA A 16 -30.82 1.60 9.01
C ALA A 16 -31.21 1.00 10.37
N GLU A 17 -31.12 -0.32 10.51
CA GLU A 17 -31.32 -1.01 11.78
C GLU A 17 -30.25 -0.61 12.79
N ILE A 18 -30.69 -0.27 13.99
CA ILE A 18 -29.81 0.21 15.05
C ILE A 18 -29.89 -0.75 16.23
N ARG A 19 -28.74 -1.08 16.80
CA ARG A 19 -28.66 -1.82 18.05
C ARG A 19 -29.29 -0.99 19.18
N PRO A 20 -30.01 -1.63 20.12
CA PRO A 20 -30.41 -0.95 21.34
C PRO A 20 -29.17 -0.42 22.07
N ASP A 21 -29.29 0.75 22.69
CA ASP A 21 -28.28 1.43 23.53
C ASP A 21 -27.17 2.21 22.80
N THR A 22 -27.36 2.60 21.53
CA THR A 22 -26.41 3.48 20.82
C THR A 22 -26.87 4.93 20.84
N GLN A 23 -25.93 5.86 21.02
CA GLN A 23 -26.23 7.31 21.01
C GLN A 23 -26.26 7.90 19.59
N PHE A 24 -25.54 7.26 18.66
CA PHE A 24 -25.41 7.67 17.25
C PHE A 24 -25.74 6.52 16.31
N CYS A 25 -26.13 6.84 15.07
CA CYS A 25 -26.30 5.86 14.01
C CYS A 25 -24.96 5.53 13.35
N TYR A 26 -24.59 4.24 13.26
CA TYR A 26 -23.37 3.80 12.57
C TYR A 26 -23.39 4.02 11.05
N SER A 27 -24.56 4.18 10.44
CA SER A 27 -24.70 4.37 9.00
C SER A 27 -24.61 5.84 8.58
N CYS A 28 -25.19 6.77 9.36
CA CYS A 28 -25.27 8.19 8.98
C CYS A 28 -24.63 9.17 9.98
N GLY A 29 -24.14 8.69 11.13
CA GLY A 29 -23.45 9.51 12.14
C GLY A 29 -24.36 10.43 12.96
N LYS A 30 -25.66 10.50 12.67
CA LYS A 30 -26.59 11.38 13.40
C LYS A 30 -26.94 10.84 14.80
N PRO A 31 -27.14 11.73 15.78
CA PRO A 31 -27.60 11.34 17.11
C PRO A 31 -29.03 10.79 17.04
N LEU A 32 -29.32 9.83 17.92
CA LEU A 32 -30.61 9.13 17.99
C LEU A 32 -31.51 9.65 19.11
N ALA A 33 -30.92 10.24 20.15
CA ALA A 33 -31.60 11.12 21.06
C ALA A 33 -31.62 12.52 20.44
N GLY A 34 -32.72 13.26 20.62
CA GLY A 34 -32.94 14.59 20.04
C GLY A 34 -31.82 15.60 20.32
N PRO A 35 -31.84 16.75 19.62
CA PRO A 35 -30.69 17.64 19.47
C PRO A 35 -30.04 17.98 20.81
N ILE A 36 -28.75 17.69 20.91
CA ILE A 36 -27.89 18.32 21.91
C ILE A 36 -27.93 19.80 21.55
N GLU A 37 -28.59 20.59 22.38
CA GLU A 37 -28.68 22.03 22.27
C GLU A 37 -27.26 22.58 22.29
N SER A 38 -26.71 22.80 21.09
CA SER A 38 -25.44 23.48 20.92
C SER A 38 -25.67 24.92 21.34
N VAL A 39 -25.27 25.25 22.56
CA VAL A 39 -25.06 26.62 23.01
C VAL A 39 -23.90 27.17 22.17
N ILE A 40 -24.23 27.59 20.95
CA ILE A 40 -23.44 28.58 20.25
C ILE A 40 -23.95 29.88 20.84
N THR A 41 -23.35 30.31 21.95
CA THR A 41 -23.40 31.72 22.33
C THR A 41 -22.66 32.47 21.25
N GLU A 42 -23.47 33.00 20.34
CA GLU A 42 -23.20 34.09 19.43
C GLU A 42 -22.80 35.31 20.27
N ASN A 43 -21.57 35.30 20.77
CA ASN A 43 -20.98 36.47 21.40
C ASN A 43 -20.70 37.47 20.29
N ALA A 44 -21.61 38.45 20.22
CA ALA A 44 -21.46 39.72 19.56
C ALA A 44 -20.04 40.26 19.74
N ILE A 45 -19.31 40.33 18.63
CA ILE A 45 -18.13 41.20 18.51
C ILE A 45 -18.71 42.60 18.37
N ALA A 46 -18.86 43.27 19.50
CA ALA A 46 -18.85 44.73 19.53
C ALA A 46 -17.40 45.16 19.30
N GLU A 47 -17.16 45.76 18.14
CA GLU A 47 -15.92 46.44 17.79
C GLU A 47 -15.74 47.66 18.70
N THR A 48 -15.00 47.53 19.80
CA THR A 48 -14.46 48.71 20.49
C THR A 48 -13.04 48.44 21.00
N ASP A 49 -12.11 49.22 20.44
CA ASP A 49 -10.81 49.68 20.97
C ASP A 49 -9.68 48.68 21.28
N THR A 50 -9.89 47.37 21.16
CA THR A 50 -8.81 46.37 21.37
C THR A 50 -8.09 45.94 20.09
N SER A 51 -8.56 46.40 18.93
CA SER A 51 -8.05 45.98 17.62
C SER A 51 -6.58 46.37 17.41
N THR A 52 -6.10 47.47 18.00
CA THR A 52 -4.69 47.88 17.88
C THR A 52 -3.72 46.97 18.65
N GLU A 53 -4.05 46.61 19.90
CA GLU A 53 -3.22 45.70 20.71
C GLU A 53 -3.24 44.27 20.17
N VAL A 54 -4.42 43.82 19.69
CA VAL A 54 -4.57 42.50 19.07
C VAL A 54 -3.74 42.42 17.78
N ASN A 55 -3.73 43.46 16.95
CA ASN A 55 -2.91 43.51 15.74
C ASN A 55 -1.41 43.45 16.04
N GLU A 56 -0.95 44.13 17.09
CA GLU A 56 0.46 44.09 17.50
C GLU A 56 0.87 42.68 17.99
N SER A 57 0.02 42.06 18.81
CA SER A 57 0.26 40.68 19.29
C SER A 57 0.29 39.65 18.15
N LEU A 58 -0.52 39.85 17.11
CA LEU A 58 -0.52 39.00 15.92
C LEU A 58 0.78 39.12 15.12
N VAL A 59 1.31 40.33 14.97
CA VAL A 59 2.60 40.57 14.28
C VAL A 59 3.76 39.92 15.03
N ASP A 60 3.76 40.00 16.36
CA ASP A 60 4.79 39.34 17.18
C ASP A 60 4.68 37.82 17.14
N LEU A 61 3.46 37.29 17.15
CA LEU A 61 3.23 35.85 16.98
C LEU A 61 3.71 35.38 15.61
N GLU A 62 3.41 36.12 14.54
CA GLU A 62 3.80 35.80 13.17
C GLU A 62 5.34 35.83 13.01
N ARG A 63 6.02 36.78 13.67
CA ARG A 63 7.48 36.83 13.75
C ARG A 63 8.07 35.64 14.51
N ALA A 64 7.47 35.24 15.63
CA ALA A 64 7.90 34.09 16.42
C ALA A 64 7.70 32.77 15.64
N LEU A 65 6.55 32.61 14.99
CA LEU A 65 6.24 31.47 14.12
C LEU A 65 7.18 31.40 12.92
N GLY A 66 7.50 32.53 12.28
CA GLY A 66 8.45 32.58 11.17
C GLY A 66 9.89 32.24 11.57
N ALA A 67 10.29 32.55 12.81
CA ALA A 67 11.60 32.16 13.35
C ALA A 67 11.65 30.67 13.72
N GLN A 68 10.55 30.14 14.26
CA GLN A 68 10.43 28.74 14.67
C GLN A 68 10.28 27.78 13.47
N PHE A 69 9.57 28.23 12.44
CA PHE A 69 9.30 27.48 11.22
C PHE A 69 9.85 28.29 10.03
N PRO A 70 11.18 28.31 9.82
CA PRO A 70 11.76 28.93 8.64
C PRO A 70 11.05 28.35 7.41
N PRO A 71 10.70 29.19 6.41
CA PRO A 71 9.93 28.73 5.26
C PRO A 71 10.67 27.56 4.63
N GLU A 72 10.07 26.38 4.73
CA GLU A 72 10.59 25.19 4.09
C GLU A 72 10.66 25.50 2.60
N GLY A 73 11.89 25.59 2.07
CA GLY A 73 12.10 25.86 0.65
C GLY A 73 11.28 24.94 -0.24
N ASP A 74 11.06 25.36 -1.50
CA ASP A 74 10.10 24.80 -2.45
C ASP A 74 9.76 23.31 -2.23
N PRO A 75 8.52 22.98 -1.80
CA PRO A 75 8.14 21.59 -1.49
C PRO A 75 8.31 20.67 -2.71
N LYS A 76 8.15 21.21 -3.92
CA LYS A 76 8.42 20.51 -5.18
C LYS A 76 9.89 20.08 -5.30
N ALA A 77 10.84 20.92 -4.88
CA ALA A 77 12.27 20.60 -4.92
C ALA A 77 12.62 19.47 -3.93
N LYS A 78 12.00 19.45 -2.75
CA LYS A 78 12.15 18.33 -1.79
C LYS A 78 11.59 17.03 -2.35
N LEU A 79 10.42 17.08 -2.98
CA LEU A 79 9.79 15.91 -3.60
C LEU A 79 10.61 15.36 -4.77
N THR A 80 11.20 16.23 -5.61
CA THR A 80 12.04 15.80 -6.73
C THR A 80 13.37 15.22 -6.25
N ALA A 81 14.00 15.80 -5.22
CA ALA A 81 15.20 15.25 -4.59
C ALA A 81 14.93 13.87 -3.96
N ALA A 82 13.84 13.72 -3.22
CA ALA A 82 13.42 12.44 -2.66
C ALA A 82 13.11 11.40 -3.74
N ALA A 83 12.48 11.80 -4.85
CA ALA A 83 12.24 10.93 -5.99
C ALA A 83 13.54 10.50 -6.69
N ALA A 84 14.51 11.41 -6.84
CA ALA A 84 15.82 11.12 -7.40
C ALA A 84 16.61 10.12 -6.53
N GLN A 85 16.58 10.31 -5.21
CA GLN A 85 17.25 9.42 -4.25
C GLN A 85 16.66 8.00 -4.28
N ARG A 86 15.34 7.86 -4.49
CA ARG A 86 14.71 6.53 -4.66
C ARG A 86 15.11 5.85 -5.98
N ARG A 87 15.37 6.62 -7.05
CA ARG A 87 15.81 6.07 -8.35
C ARG A 87 17.23 5.54 -8.28
N THR A 88 18.13 6.19 -7.55
CA THR A 88 19.52 5.75 -7.42
C THR A 88 19.64 4.46 -6.62
N ALA A 89 18.86 4.30 -5.54
CA ALA A 89 18.80 3.07 -4.75
C ALA A 89 18.39 1.83 -5.58
N ARG A 90 17.51 2.01 -6.57
CA ARG A 90 17.06 0.93 -7.46
C ARG A 90 18.05 0.63 -8.61
N ARG A 91 18.95 1.56 -8.94
CA ARG A 91 19.92 1.38 -10.04
C ARG A 91 21.07 0.45 -9.65
N GLY A 92 21.52 0.44 -8.39
CA GLY A 92 22.64 -0.38 -7.94
C GLY A 92 22.36 -1.89 -7.90
N THR A 93 21.09 -2.30 -7.92
CA THR A 93 20.69 -3.70 -7.73
C THR A 93 20.44 -4.48 -9.01
N ARG A 94 20.43 -3.82 -10.19
CA ARG A 94 20.20 -4.53 -11.46
C ARG A 94 21.52 -5.03 -12.04
N LYS A 95 22.00 -6.19 -11.59
CA LYS A 95 23.03 -6.94 -12.33
C LYS A 95 22.48 -7.23 -13.72
N GLN A 96 23.14 -6.71 -14.76
CA GLN A 96 22.84 -7.12 -16.13
C GLN A 96 23.28 -8.58 -16.26
N THR A 97 22.30 -9.47 -16.43
CA THR A 97 22.54 -10.86 -16.80
C THR A 97 22.94 -10.88 -18.27
N GLU A 98 24.22 -11.15 -18.52
CA GLU A 98 24.70 -11.42 -19.86
C GLU A 98 24.21 -12.81 -20.29
N VAL A 99 23.50 -12.85 -21.41
CA VAL A 99 23.03 -14.10 -22.01
C VAL A 99 24.16 -14.66 -22.87
N VAL A 100 24.95 -15.55 -22.29
CA VAL A 100 25.98 -16.31 -23.00
C VAL A 100 25.30 -17.51 -23.65
N TRP A 101 25.35 -17.58 -24.98
CA TRP A 101 24.93 -18.77 -25.72
C TRP A 101 25.98 -19.87 -25.54
N GLU A 102 25.57 -21.01 -25.02
CA GLU A 102 26.43 -22.18 -24.92
C GLU A 102 26.37 -22.96 -26.25
N PRO A 103 27.52 -23.37 -26.82
CA PRO A 103 27.53 -24.19 -28.02
C PRO A 103 26.91 -25.57 -27.74
N VAL A 104 26.22 -26.12 -28.73
CA VAL A 104 25.66 -27.47 -28.63
C VAL A 104 26.81 -28.48 -28.59
N ASP A 105 26.90 -29.26 -27.50
CA ASP A 105 27.94 -30.28 -27.33
C ASP A 105 27.73 -31.47 -28.30
N ASP A 106 28.36 -31.41 -29.47
CA ASP A 106 28.35 -32.50 -30.47
C ASP A 106 28.99 -33.80 -29.95
N GLY A 107 29.84 -33.71 -28.92
CA GLY A 107 30.52 -34.85 -28.30
C GLY A 107 29.55 -35.81 -27.59
N ALA A 108 28.53 -35.28 -26.92
CA ALA A 108 27.53 -36.09 -26.22
C ALA A 108 26.65 -36.88 -27.21
N ASN A 109 26.30 -36.25 -28.33
CA ASN A 109 25.51 -36.88 -29.38
C ASN A 109 26.29 -38.02 -30.05
N ARG A 110 27.58 -37.81 -30.35
CA ARG A 110 28.45 -38.87 -30.91
C ARG A 110 28.56 -40.09 -29.99
N LEU A 111 28.75 -39.87 -28.69
CA LEU A 111 28.81 -40.96 -27.71
C LEU A 111 27.48 -41.73 -27.66
N TYR A 112 26.36 -41.02 -27.66
CA TYR A 112 25.03 -41.62 -27.66
C TYR A 112 24.80 -42.52 -28.90
N PHE A 113 25.16 -42.04 -30.10
CA PHE A 113 25.05 -42.84 -31.32
C PHE A 113 25.88 -44.13 -31.28
N LEU A 114 27.09 -44.07 -30.72
CA LEU A 114 27.94 -45.26 -30.56
C LEU A 114 27.33 -46.28 -29.59
N ILE A 115 26.77 -45.83 -28.47
CA ILE A 115 26.10 -46.70 -27.50
C ILE A 115 24.87 -47.37 -28.13
N VAL A 116 24.04 -46.60 -28.84
CA VAL A 116 22.85 -47.14 -29.52
C VAL A 116 23.23 -48.16 -30.59
N LEU A 117 24.26 -47.88 -31.40
CA LEU A 117 24.76 -48.81 -32.40
C LEU A 117 25.24 -50.11 -31.75
N LEU A 118 26.03 -50.02 -30.67
CA LEU A 118 26.53 -51.19 -29.94
C LEU A 118 25.38 -52.06 -29.43
N ILE A 119 24.37 -51.45 -28.80
CA ILE A 119 23.19 -52.18 -28.32
C ILE A 119 22.49 -52.91 -29.47
N PHE A 120 22.35 -52.27 -30.62
CA PHE A 120 21.70 -52.85 -31.79
C PHE A 120 22.48 -54.04 -32.36
N VAL A 121 23.81 -53.93 -32.42
CA VAL A 121 24.71 -55.00 -32.85
C VAL A 121 24.63 -56.18 -31.88
N VAL A 122 24.70 -55.93 -30.57
CA VAL A 122 24.58 -56.99 -29.56
C VAL A 122 23.23 -57.69 -29.65
N ALA A 123 22.13 -56.95 -29.77
CA ALA A 123 20.80 -57.52 -29.94
C ALA A 123 20.70 -58.38 -31.21
N SER A 124 21.24 -57.90 -32.34
CA SER A 124 21.28 -58.64 -33.60
C SER A 124 22.11 -59.92 -33.49
N VAL A 125 23.26 -59.88 -32.81
CA VAL A 125 24.09 -61.07 -32.56
C VAL A 125 23.35 -62.08 -31.67
N LEU A 126 22.68 -61.63 -30.60
CA LEU A 126 21.88 -62.52 -29.75
C LEU A 126 20.73 -63.18 -30.53
N VAL A 127 20.02 -62.43 -31.37
CA VAL A 127 18.99 -62.98 -32.26
C VAL A 127 19.60 -63.97 -33.25
N TYR A 128 20.73 -63.64 -33.86
CA TYR A 128 21.42 -64.54 -34.77
C TYR A 128 21.83 -65.85 -34.08
N PHE A 129 22.48 -65.78 -32.91
CA PHE A 129 22.87 -66.95 -32.16
C PHE A 129 21.66 -67.79 -31.73
N THR A 130 20.59 -67.18 -31.25
CA THR A 130 19.38 -67.93 -30.85
C THR A 130 18.68 -68.62 -32.02
N VAL A 131 18.79 -68.09 -33.25
CA VAL A 131 18.20 -68.67 -34.45
C VAL A 131 19.10 -69.73 -35.09
N PHE A 132 20.41 -69.50 -35.17
CA PHE A 132 21.36 -70.36 -35.89
C PHE A 132 22.09 -71.37 -35.02
N SER A 133 22.17 -71.15 -33.71
CA SER A 133 22.79 -72.09 -32.75
C SER A 133 21.75 -72.99 -32.07
N LYS A 134 20.53 -73.03 -32.63
CA LYS A 134 19.46 -73.95 -32.28
C LYS A 134 19.36 -75.02 -33.36
#